data_AF-A0A328AZP3-F1
#
_entry.id   AF-A0A328AZP3-F1
#
_cell.length_a   1.000
_cell.length_b   1.000
_cell.length_c   1.000
_cell.angle_alpha   90.00
_cell.angle_beta   90.00
_cell.angle_gamma   90.00
#
_symmetry.space_group_name_H-M   'P 1'
#
loop_
_entity.id
_entity.type
_entity.pdbx_description
1 polymer ?
#
loop_
_entity_poly.entity_id
_entity_poly.type
_entity_poly.pdbx_seq_one_letter_code
_entity_poly.pdbx_strand_id
1 'polypeptide(L)'
;MSIRTVDHINIASQKLRETRDFFVEVLGLTEGERPNFPFEGHWLYAGGRAVVHLQQADGPVAGTDATALNHFAFEISDFEAMVARLEQHGVAYRAVTVPGTAIRQAFLQDPNGVRVELNYRPSR
;
A
#
# COMPACT_ATOMS: atom_id res chain seq x y z
N MET A 1 -15.01 24.14 8.69
CA MET A 1 -14.21 22.89 8.81
C MET A 1 -14.17 22.25 7.43
N SER A 2 -13.01 21.71 7.00
CA SER A 2 -12.87 21.08 5.69
C SER A 2 -11.95 19.86 5.75
N ILE A 3 -12.27 18.85 4.94
CA ILE A 3 -11.38 17.73 4.65
C ILE A 3 -10.21 18.26 3.81
N ARG A 4 -8.98 17.87 4.14
CA ARG A 4 -7.77 18.31 3.41
C ARG A 4 -7.29 17.27 2.39
N THR A 5 -7.21 16.02 2.81
CA THR A 5 -6.71 14.89 2.03
C THR A 5 -7.17 13.58 2.71
N VAL A 6 -6.97 12.46 2.03
CA VAL A 6 -7.02 11.14 2.68
C VAL A 6 -5.92 11.09 3.72
N ASP A 7 -6.28 10.78 4.97
CA ASP A 7 -5.28 10.81 6.03
C ASP A 7 -4.35 9.59 5.97
N HIS A 8 -4.97 8.41 6.05
CA HIS A 8 -4.36 7.09 6.00
C HIS A 8 -5.39 6.06 5.52
N ILE A 9 -4.92 4.85 5.23
CA ILE A 9 -5.77 3.66 5.05
C ILE A 9 -5.53 2.68 6.20
N ASN A 10 -6.56 1.88 6.54
CA ASN A 10 -6.44 0.82 7.54
C ASN A 10 -6.63 -0.54 6.87
N ILE A 11 -5.71 -1.47 7.13
CA ILE A 11 -5.80 -2.87 6.70
C ILE A 11 -5.89 -3.75 7.95
N ALA A 12 -7.01 -4.43 8.09
CA ALA A 12 -7.15 -5.54 9.01
C ALA A 12 -6.45 -6.77 8.41
N SER A 13 -5.48 -7.32 9.12
CA SER A 13 -4.65 -8.41 8.61
C SER A 13 -4.67 -9.62 9.54
N GLN A 14 -4.80 -10.81 8.94
CA GLN A 14 -4.53 -12.08 9.62
C GLN A 14 -3.07 -12.51 9.51
N LYS A 15 -2.29 -11.80 8.70
CA LYS A 15 -0.87 -12.06 8.41
C LYS A 15 -0.07 -10.80 8.77
N LEU A 16 -0.24 -10.31 9.99
CA LEU A 16 0.16 -8.95 10.38
C LEU A 16 1.65 -8.68 10.09
N ARG A 17 2.53 -9.59 10.50
CA ARG A 17 3.97 -9.49 10.25
C ARG A 17 4.32 -9.55 8.76
N GLU A 18 3.77 -10.50 8.02
CA GLU A 18 4.01 -10.64 6.57
C GLU A 18 3.54 -9.38 5.82
N THR A 19 2.43 -8.81 6.24
CA THR A 19 1.86 -7.57 5.68
C THR A 19 2.76 -6.38 5.99
N ARG A 20 3.24 -6.25 7.23
CA ARG A 20 4.24 -5.25 7.60
C ARG A 20 5.49 -5.39 6.74
N ASP A 21 6.04 -6.60 6.64
CA ASP A 21 7.28 -6.86 5.90
C ASP A 21 7.09 -6.59 4.39
N PHE A 22 5.92 -6.89 3.82
CA PHE A 22 5.60 -6.51 2.45
C PHE A 22 5.68 -4.99 2.24
N PHE A 23 4.99 -4.20 3.07
CA PHE A 23 4.99 -2.75 2.89
C PHE A 23 6.36 -2.11 3.17
N VAL A 24 7.14 -2.66 4.11
CA VAL A 24 8.46 -2.12 4.49
C VAL A 24 9.55 -2.59 3.52
N GLU A 25 9.72 -3.90 3.38
CA GLU A 25 10.83 -4.50 2.63
C GLU A 25 10.57 -4.48 1.11
N VAL A 26 9.32 -4.57 0.66
CA VAL A 26 8.98 -4.52 -0.78
C VAL A 26 8.62 -3.11 -1.23
N LEU A 27 7.72 -2.41 -0.54
CA LEU A 27 7.25 -1.09 -1.00
C LEU A 27 8.05 0.09 -0.44
N GLY A 28 8.93 -0.14 0.53
CA GLY A 28 9.83 0.89 1.05
C GLY A 28 9.19 1.87 2.02
N LEU A 29 8.03 1.53 2.59
CA LEU A 29 7.52 2.27 3.74
C LEU A 29 8.44 2.05 4.94
N THR A 30 8.37 2.95 5.92
CA THR A 30 9.08 2.78 7.19
C THR A 30 8.09 2.52 8.30
N GLU A 31 8.44 1.67 9.25
CA GLU A 31 7.69 1.55 10.48
C GLU A 31 8.00 2.73 11.41
N GLY A 32 6.99 3.28 12.08
CA GLY A 32 7.15 4.46 12.92
C GLY A 32 6.34 4.38 14.22
N GLU A 33 6.23 5.54 14.88
CA GLU A 33 5.59 5.65 16.19
C GLU A 33 4.13 5.18 16.14
N ARG A 34 3.74 4.38 17.13
CA ARG A 34 2.37 3.91 17.29
C ARG A 34 1.89 4.19 18.72
N PRO A 35 0.72 4.86 18.88
CA PRO A 35 0.09 4.97 20.19
C PRO A 35 -0.13 3.59 20.81
N ASN A 36 -0.11 3.52 22.14
CA ASN A 36 -0.33 2.28 22.87
C ASN A 36 -1.81 1.87 22.83
N PHE A 37 -2.23 1.26 21.72
CA PHE A 37 -3.58 0.72 21.55
C PHE A 37 -3.69 -0.69 22.15
N PRO A 38 -4.89 -1.13 22.57
CA PRO A 38 -5.10 -2.44 23.18
C PRO A 38 -5.06 -3.61 22.17
N PHE A 39 -4.76 -3.36 20.90
CA PHE A 39 -4.68 -4.36 19.83
C PHE A 39 -3.30 -4.35 19.17
N GLU A 40 -2.89 -5.48 18.60
CA GLU A 40 -1.64 -5.59 17.84
C GLU A 40 -1.76 -4.90 16.47
N GLY A 41 -0.66 -4.31 15.99
CA GLY A 41 -0.67 -3.50 14.78
C GLY A 41 0.58 -2.67 14.57
N HIS A 42 0.65 -1.99 13.43
CA HIS A 42 1.78 -1.17 13.00
C HIS A 42 1.28 0.13 12.36
N TRP A 43 2.05 1.20 12.52
CA TRP A 43 1.92 2.39 11.68
C TRP A 43 3.09 2.44 10.70
N LEU A 44 2.75 2.51 9.41
CA LEU A 44 3.74 2.60 8.34
C LEU A 44 3.67 3.97 7.68
N TYR A 45 4.86 4.49 7.38
CA TYR A 45 5.11 5.87 7.04
C TYR A 45 5.70 5.99 5.64
N ALA A 46 5.31 7.05 4.95
CA ALA A 46 5.91 7.53 3.71
C ALA A 46 6.29 9.00 3.90
N GLY A 47 7.56 9.35 3.68
CA GLY A 47 8.03 10.74 3.81
C GLY A 47 7.75 11.37 5.19
N GLY A 48 7.83 10.59 6.27
CA GLY A 48 7.56 11.06 7.64
C GLY A 48 6.07 11.19 8.00
N ARG A 49 5.16 10.81 7.11
CA ARG A 49 3.71 10.80 7.35
C ARG A 49 3.18 9.38 7.48
N ALA A 50 2.39 9.11 8.52
CA ALA A 50 1.68 7.84 8.67
C ALA A 50 0.63 7.70 7.56
N VAL A 51 0.69 6.60 6.81
CA VAL A 51 -0.18 6.38 5.63
C VAL A 51 -0.90 5.03 5.66
N VAL A 52 -0.33 4.03 6.34
CA VAL A 52 -0.97 2.71 6.53
C VAL A 52 -1.04 2.38 8.01
N HIS A 53 -2.24 2.13 8.50
CA HIS A 53 -2.48 1.48 9.79
C HIS A 53 -2.72 0.00 9.53
N LEU A 54 -1.86 -0.85 10.09
CA LEU A 54 -2.10 -2.28 10.14
C LEU A 54 -2.67 -2.62 11.51
N GLN A 55 -3.72 -3.43 11.54
CA GLN A 55 -4.27 -3.98 12.77
C GLN A 55 -4.49 -5.48 12.63
N GLN A 56 -4.25 -6.22 13.72
CA GLN A 56 -4.60 -7.64 13.78
C GLN A 56 -6.12 -7.80 13.59
N ALA A 57 -6.52 -8.70 12.71
CA ALA A 57 -7.92 -9.10 12.54
C ALA A 57 -8.27 -10.23 13.51
N ASP A 58 -9.43 -10.12 14.17
CA ASP A 58 -9.96 -11.16 15.07
C ASP A 58 -10.63 -12.33 14.31
N GLY A 59 -10.89 -12.16 13.01
CA GLY A 59 -11.58 -13.14 12.17
C GLY A 59 -11.14 -13.08 10.71
N PRO A 60 -11.75 -13.91 9.84
CA PRO A 60 -11.43 -13.98 8.42
C PRO A 60 -11.55 -12.61 7.73
N VAL A 61 -10.54 -12.26 6.94
CA VAL A 61 -10.55 -11.09 6.06
C VAL A 61 -10.50 -11.55 4.60
N ALA A 62 -11.05 -10.74 3.71
CA ALA A 62 -11.06 -10.98 2.27
C ALA A 62 -10.37 -9.84 1.52
N GLY A 63 -9.76 -10.19 0.37
CA GLY A 63 -9.20 -9.21 -0.54
C GLY A 63 -10.24 -8.27 -1.15
N THR A 64 -9.80 -7.23 -1.85
CA THR A 64 -10.66 -6.10 -2.23
C THR A 64 -11.18 -6.12 -3.67
N ASP A 65 -10.71 -7.05 -4.51
CA ASP A 65 -10.98 -7.06 -5.96
C ASP A 65 -12.49 -7.04 -6.33
N ALA A 66 -13.35 -7.67 -5.53
CA ALA A 66 -14.79 -7.73 -5.77
C ALA A 66 -15.60 -6.77 -4.87
N THR A 67 -14.94 -5.82 -4.21
CA THR A 67 -15.57 -4.93 -3.23
C THR A 67 -15.75 -3.51 -3.78
N ALA A 68 -16.64 -2.73 -3.16
CA ALA A 68 -16.88 -1.33 -3.54
C ALA A 68 -15.64 -0.44 -3.34
N LEU A 69 -14.87 -0.68 -2.26
CA LEU A 69 -13.55 -0.08 -2.07
C LEU A 69 -12.49 -1.00 -2.69
N ASN A 70 -12.36 -0.92 -4.02
CA ASN A 70 -11.58 -1.89 -4.79
C ASN A 70 -10.06 -1.83 -4.53
N HIS A 71 -9.49 -0.63 -4.41
CA HIS A 71 -8.06 -0.41 -4.17
C HIS A 71 -7.79 0.94 -3.52
N PHE A 72 -6.56 1.13 -3.07
CA PHE A 72 -5.98 2.42 -2.75
C PHE A 72 -4.68 2.61 -3.53
N ALA A 73 -4.22 3.85 -3.68
CA ALA A 73 -3.05 4.17 -4.47
C ALA A 73 -1.97 4.89 -3.65
N PHE A 74 -0.71 4.51 -3.86
CA PHE A 74 0.45 5.32 -3.51
C PHE A 74 0.96 6.07 -4.72
N GLU A 75 1.40 7.31 -4.51
CA GLU A 75 2.25 7.99 -5.48
C GLU A 75 3.70 7.51 -5.30
N ILE A 76 4.35 7.20 -6.41
CA ILE A 76 5.77 6.78 -6.44
C ILE A 76 6.58 7.74 -7.29
N SER A 77 7.84 7.94 -6.93
CA SER A 77 8.75 8.88 -7.61
C SER A 77 9.57 8.24 -8.74
N ASP A 78 9.63 6.91 -8.80
CA ASP A 78 10.40 6.18 -9.81
C ASP A 78 9.69 4.86 -10.13
N PHE A 79 9.16 4.75 -11.35
CA PHE A 79 8.44 3.56 -11.78
C PHE A 79 9.37 2.37 -12.01
N GLU A 80 10.53 2.58 -12.63
CA GLU A 80 11.43 1.49 -13.01
C GLU A 80 12.10 0.89 -11.78
N ALA A 81 12.55 1.73 -10.84
CA ALA A 81 13.10 1.26 -9.58
C ALA A 81 12.06 0.48 -8.75
N MET A 82 10.81 0.92 -8.76
CA MET A 82 9.73 0.21 -8.07
C MET A 82 9.44 -1.15 -8.71
N VAL A 83 9.32 -1.21 -10.04
CA VAL A 83 9.12 -2.48 -10.76
C VAL A 83 10.28 -3.45 -10.50
N ALA A 84 11.52 -3.00 -10.60
CA ALA A 84 12.69 -3.83 -10.31
C ALA A 84 12.65 -4.40 -8.88
N ARG A 85 12.20 -3.60 -7.89
CA ARG A 85 12.04 -4.06 -6.51
C ARG A 85 10.94 -5.10 -6.37
N LEU A 86 9.81 -4.95 -7.06
CA LEU A 86 8.74 -5.95 -7.09
C LEU A 86 9.23 -7.28 -7.67
N GLU A 87 9.96 -7.23 -8.78
CA GLU A 87 10.54 -8.40 -9.44
C GLU A 87 11.58 -9.11 -8.57
N GLN A 88 12.45 -8.36 -7.91
CA GLN A 88 13.44 -8.90 -6.98
C GLN A 88 12.79 -9.67 -5.81
N HIS A 89 11.62 -9.24 -5.36
CA HIS A 89 10.88 -9.90 -4.27
C HIS A 89 9.85 -10.93 -4.80
N GLY A 90 9.80 -11.19 -6.11
CA GLY A 90 8.87 -12.14 -6.70
C GLY A 90 7.40 -11.74 -6.58
N VAL A 91 7.10 -10.44 -6.47
CA VAL A 91 5.73 -9.93 -6.33
C VAL A 91 5.08 -9.80 -7.70
N ALA A 92 3.95 -10.48 -7.89
CA ALA A 92 3.16 -10.36 -9.11
C ALA A 92 2.51 -8.96 -9.20
N TYR A 93 2.63 -8.34 -10.37
CA TYR A 93 2.04 -7.04 -10.65
C TYR A 93 1.53 -6.95 -12.09
N ARG A 94 0.66 -5.98 -12.34
CA ARG A 94 0.18 -5.61 -13.68
C ARG A 94 0.49 -4.14 -13.94
N ALA A 95 1.40 -3.89 -14.87
CA ALA A 95 1.73 -2.53 -15.31
C ALA A 95 0.74 -2.03 -16.38
N VAL A 96 0.42 -0.73 -16.32
CA VAL A 96 -0.45 -0.04 -17.27
C VAL A 96 0.08 1.38 -17.51
N THR A 97 0.04 1.84 -18.75
CA THR A 97 0.14 3.27 -19.06
C THR A 97 -1.26 3.82 -19.25
N VAL A 98 -1.63 4.88 -18.53
CA VAL A 98 -2.97 5.46 -18.63
C VAL A 98 -3.17 6.05 -20.03
N PRO A 99 -4.21 5.63 -20.77
CA PRO A 99 -4.42 6.04 -22.16
C PRO A 99 -4.40 7.56 -22.34
N GLY A 100 -3.64 8.04 -23.33
CA GLY A 100 -3.52 9.47 -23.63
C GLY A 100 -2.69 10.28 -22.64
N THR A 101 -1.94 9.63 -21.73
CA THR A 101 -1.06 10.31 -20.76
C THR A 101 0.29 9.61 -20.64
N ALA A 102 1.24 10.25 -19.94
CA ALA A 102 2.51 9.63 -19.56
C ALA A 102 2.47 8.97 -18.16
N ILE A 103 1.30 8.89 -17.52
CA ILE A 103 1.13 8.30 -16.20
C ILE A 103 1.28 6.78 -16.31
N ARG A 104 2.11 6.20 -15.44
CA ARG A 104 2.33 4.75 -15.37
C ARG A 104 1.85 4.22 -14.03
N GLN A 105 1.15 3.11 -14.06
CA GLN A 105 0.55 2.46 -12.90
C GLN A 105 1.03 1.02 -12.79
N ALA A 106 1.26 0.53 -11.58
CA ALA A 106 1.43 -0.88 -11.29
C ALA A 106 0.36 -1.32 -10.28
N PHE A 107 -0.40 -2.36 -10.60
CA PHE A 107 -1.39 -2.95 -9.71
C PHE A 107 -0.88 -4.26 -9.16
N LEU A 108 -0.98 -4.43 -7.85
CA LEU A 108 -0.52 -5.61 -7.12
C LEU A 108 -1.47 -5.89 -5.94
N GLN A 109 -1.23 -6.99 -5.23
CA GLN A 109 -1.97 -7.32 -4.02
C GLN A 109 -1.02 -7.45 -2.84
N ASP A 110 -1.45 -6.99 -1.67
CA ASP A 110 -0.78 -7.28 -0.40
C ASP A 110 -1.01 -8.76 0.01
N PRO A 111 -0.38 -9.23 1.11
CA PRO A 111 -0.56 -10.62 1.58
C PRO A 111 -2.00 -11.01 1.97
N ASN A 112 -2.89 -10.03 2.15
CA ASN A 112 -4.32 -10.22 2.47
C ASN A 112 -5.22 -10.15 1.22
N GLY A 113 -4.64 -9.92 0.02
CA GLY A 113 -5.39 -9.74 -1.21
C GLY A 113 -5.97 -8.33 -1.40
N VAL A 114 -5.53 -7.37 -0.58
CA VAL A 114 -5.89 -5.95 -0.76
C VAL A 114 -5.16 -5.43 -1.99
N ARG A 115 -5.92 -4.91 -2.95
CA ARG A 115 -5.37 -4.35 -4.18
C ARG A 115 -4.72 -3.00 -3.90
N VAL A 116 -3.45 -2.91 -4.27
CA VAL A 116 -2.63 -1.70 -4.19
C VAL A 116 -2.37 -1.19 -5.61
N GLU A 117 -2.46 0.13 -5.79
CA GLU A 117 -2.00 0.82 -7.00
C GLU A 117 -0.74 1.62 -6.67
N LEU A 118 0.29 1.52 -7.50
CA LEU A 118 1.47 2.38 -7.46
C LEU A 118 1.39 3.31 -8.67
N ASN A 119 1.27 4.60 -8.44
CA ASN A 119 0.97 5.61 -9.45
C ASN A 119 2.18 6.52 -9.65
N TYR A 120 2.86 6.37 -10.78
CA TYR A 120 3.95 7.23 -11.20
C TYR A 120 3.45 8.32 -12.14
N ARG A 121 3.66 9.57 -11.74
CA ARG A 121 3.37 10.74 -12.55
C ARG A 121 4.69 11.38 -12.94
N PRO A 122 5.08 11.38 -14.22
CA PRO A 122 6.20 12.19 -14.67
C PRO A 122 5.97 13.63 -14.22
N SER A 123 7.00 14.27 -13.67
CA SER A 123 6.94 15.68 -13.27
C SER A 123 6.33 16.51 -14.39
N ARG A 124 5.33 17.32 -14.03
CA ARG A 124 4.62 18.24 -14.93
C ARG A 124 5.58 19.22 -15.59
#